data_AF-A0A2E9WSA5-F1
#
_entry.id   AF-A0A2E9WSA5-F1
#
_cell.length_a   1.000
_cell.length_b   1.000
_cell.length_c   1.000
_cell.angle_alpha   90.00
_cell.angle_beta   90.00
_cell.angle_gamma   90.00
#
_symmetry.space_group_name_H-M   'P 1'
#
loop_
_entity.id
_entity.type
_entity.pdbx_description
1 polymer ?
#
loop_
_entity_poly.entity_id
_entity_poly.type
_entity_poly.pdbx_seq_one_letter_code
_entity_poly.pdbx_strand_id
1 'polypeptide(L)'
;MAVPSSGMLSLFSIRRELGINNYNGYATYSNVGLYSCSIGMYGTINTANSTSDRPDGNAPHQMSEFYSYDHDKVSVTAFTANGSPNNSQVCGNSPDTTFYHDGSGTLPTTGDTVYTNSAGTTLAGAGFLATSTTGGIQLNDDSAVSNTYTCEEKKK
;
A
#
# COMPACT_ATOMS: atom_id res chain seq x y z
N MET A 1 -8.51 8.33 -4.36
CA MET A 1 -8.97 9.13 -3.19
C MET A 1 -10.17 8.43 -2.60
N ALA A 2 -9.97 7.79 -1.45
CA ALA A 2 -10.93 6.93 -0.81
C ALA A 2 -12.34 7.53 -0.61
N VAL A 3 -13.32 6.63 -0.50
CA VAL A 3 -14.65 6.93 0.00
C VAL A 3 -14.55 7.50 1.42
N PRO A 4 -15.33 8.54 1.79
CA PRO A 4 -15.39 9.04 3.16
C PRO A 4 -15.67 7.93 4.17
N SER A 5 -15.23 8.09 5.41
CA SER A 5 -15.47 7.11 6.48
C SER A 5 -16.82 7.29 7.19
N SER A 6 -17.53 8.39 6.92
CA SER A 6 -18.85 8.70 7.49
C SER A 6 -19.59 9.75 6.65
N GLY A 7 -20.85 10.00 7.01
CA GLY A 7 -21.69 10.99 6.35
C GLY A 7 -22.41 10.46 5.11
N MET A 8 -23.12 11.33 4.40
CA MET A 8 -23.91 10.90 3.25
C MET A 8 -23.03 10.47 2.09
N LEU A 9 -23.22 9.23 1.62
CA LEU A 9 -22.55 8.70 0.43
C LEU A 9 -23.36 8.98 -0.84
N SER A 10 -22.64 9.01 -1.97
CA SER A 10 -23.20 9.13 -3.30
C SER A 10 -22.85 7.91 -4.13
N LEU A 11 -23.87 7.26 -4.72
CA LEU A 11 -23.67 6.10 -5.58
C LEU A 11 -22.79 6.43 -6.82
N PHE A 12 -22.92 7.64 -7.36
CA PHE A 12 -22.05 8.11 -8.45
C PHE A 12 -20.60 8.28 -8.00
N SER A 13 -20.39 8.79 -6.78
CA SER A 13 -19.05 8.93 -6.23
C SER A 13 -18.39 7.58 -5.95
N ILE A 14 -19.15 6.60 -5.43
CA ILE A 14 -18.66 5.21 -5.28
C ILE A 14 -18.25 4.63 -6.63
N ARG A 15 -19.06 4.80 -7.67
CA ARG A 15 -18.74 4.35 -9.04
C ARG A 15 -17.47 5.00 -9.59
N ARG A 16 -17.22 6.27 -9.28
CA ARG A 16 -15.97 6.94 -9.64
C ARG A 16 -14.79 6.34 -8.92
N GLU A 17 -14.91 6.08 -7.63
CA GLU A 17 -13.85 5.42 -6.88
C GLU A 17 -13.49 4.06 -7.48
N LEU A 18 -14.50 3.24 -7.81
CA LEU A 18 -14.28 1.93 -8.43
C LEU A 18 -13.67 1.99 -9.83
N GLY A 19 -13.96 3.04 -10.61
CA GLY A 19 -13.59 3.08 -12.02
C GLY A 19 -12.35 3.90 -12.35
N ILE A 20 -12.04 4.91 -11.54
CA ILE A 20 -10.99 5.89 -11.80
C ILE A 20 -10.27 6.33 -10.51
N ASN A 21 -10.42 5.58 -9.40
CA ASN A 21 -9.71 5.78 -8.13
C ASN A 21 -9.90 7.20 -7.57
N ASN A 22 -11.07 7.80 -7.78
CA ASN A 22 -11.33 9.15 -7.32
C ASN A 22 -12.80 9.41 -6.96
N TYR A 23 -13.17 9.17 -5.70
CA TYR A 23 -14.51 9.42 -5.18
C TYR A 23 -15.02 10.86 -5.43
N ASN A 24 -14.15 11.87 -5.25
CA ASN A 24 -14.46 13.30 -5.42
C ASN A 24 -14.25 13.81 -6.85
N GLY A 25 -14.01 12.92 -7.82
CA GLY A 25 -13.87 13.29 -9.22
C GLY A 25 -15.16 13.87 -9.81
N TYR A 26 -15.12 14.24 -11.09
CA TYR A 26 -16.25 14.85 -11.80
C TYR A 26 -16.84 13.97 -12.91
N ALA A 27 -16.29 12.76 -13.12
CA ALA A 27 -16.81 11.84 -14.11
C ALA A 27 -18.28 11.49 -13.82
N THR A 28 -19.09 11.47 -14.88
CA THR A 28 -20.51 11.13 -14.83
C THR A 28 -20.73 9.78 -15.50
N TYR A 29 -21.73 9.05 -15.01
CA TYR A 29 -22.08 7.74 -15.51
C TYR A 29 -23.60 7.65 -15.65
N SER A 30 -24.08 6.77 -16.51
CA SER A 30 -25.48 6.36 -16.57
C SER A 30 -25.64 4.95 -15.99
N ASN A 31 -26.85 4.60 -15.56
CA ASN A 31 -27.21 3.25 -15.13
C ASN A 31 -26.27 2.66 -14.05
N VAL A 32 -25.95 3.45 -13.02
CA VAL A 32 -25.16 2.99 -11.88
C VAL A 32 -26.07 2.26 -10.90
N GLY A 33 -25.79 0.98 -10.66
CA GLY A 33 -26.49 0.15 -9.69
C GLY A 33 -25.59 -0.26 -8.54
N LEU A 34 -26.15 -0.28 -7.31
CA LEU A 34 -25.40 -0.67 -6.12
C LEU A 34 -24.96 -2.14 -6.16
N TYR A 35 -25.78 -3.04 -6.72
CA TYR A 35 -25.39 -4.42 -7.02
C TYR A 35 -24.11 -4.48 -7.87
N SER A 36 -24.07 -3.77 -9.00
CA SER A 36 -22.91 -3.72 -9.89
C SER A 36 -21.67 -3.15 -9.20
N CYS A 37 -21.82 -2.15 -8.34
CA CYS A 37 -20.72 -1.66 -7.50
C CYS A 37 -20.23 -2.73 -6.52
N SER A 38 -21.15 -3.43 -5.83
CA SER A 38 -20.84 -4.38 -4.76
C SER A 38 -20.11 -5.62 -5.27
N ILE A 39 -20.43 -6.08 -6.49
CA ILE A 39 -19.80 -7.26 -7.11
C ILE A 39 -18.54 -6.93 -7.93
N GLY A 40 -18.09 -5.67 -7.98
CA GLY A 40 -16.89 -5.27 -8.73
C GLY A 40 -17.07 -5.21 -10.25
N MET A 41 -18.29 -5.00 -10.76
CA MET A 41 -18.53 -4.88 -12.22
C MET A 41 -17.84 -3.65 -12.84
N TYR A 42 -17.54 -2.65 -12.03
CA TYR A 42 -16.95 -1.38 -12.47
C TYR A 42 -15.44 -1.26 -12.19
N GLY A 43 -14.85 -2.32 -11.68
CA GLY A 43 -13.47 -2.44 -11.22
C GLY A 43 -13.40 -3.57 -10.20
N THR A 44 -12.38 -4.43 -10.30
CA THR A 44 -12.18 -5.52 -9.32
C THR A 44 -12.12 -4.94 -7.92
N ILE A 45 -12.86 -5.53 -6.97
CA ILE A 45 -12.85 -5.06 -5.58
C ILE A 45 -11.45 -5.22 -5.01
N ASN A 46 -10.87 -4.12 -4.54
CA ASN A 46 -9.55 -4.09 -3.95
C ASN A 46 -9.61 -4.71 -2.54
N THR A 47 -9.04 -5.90 -2.42
CA THR A 47 -9.01 -6.70 -1.19
C THR A 47 -7.90 -6.29 -0.21
N ALA A 48 -7.06 -5.30 -0.57
CA ALA A 48 -6.16 -4.65 0.39
C ALA A 48 -6.93 -3.80 1.43
N ASN A 49 -8.20 -3.47 1.16
CA ASN A 49 -9.09 -2.90 2.14
C ASN A 49 -9.54 -3.96 3.16
N SER A 50 -9.73 -3.54 4.40
CA SER A 50 -10.35 -4.37 5.45
C SER A 50 -11.68 -4.91 4.95
N THR A 51 -12.09 -6.09 5.42
CA THR A 51 -13.40 -6.66 5.06
C THR A 51 -14.58 -5.77 5.47
N SER A 52 -14.41 -4.89 6.46
CA SER A 52 -15.39 -3.87 6.86
C SER A 52 -15.43 -2.65 5.95
N ASP A 53 -14.36 -2.40 5.18
CA ASP A 53 -14.13 -1.18 4.42
C ASP A 53 -14.28 -1.46 2.92
N ARG A 54 -15.02 -2.51 2.55
CA ARG A 54 -15.29 -2.91 1.17
C ARG A 54 -16.61 -3.66 1.08
N PRO A 55 -17.28 -3.63 -0.09
CA PRO A 55 -18.49 -4.41 -0.29
C PRO A 55 -18.28 -5.90 -0.07
N ASP A 56 -19.30 -6.56 0.48
CA ASP A 56 -19.31 -8.00 0.77
C ASP A 56 -19.94 -8.84 -0.36
N GLY A 57 -20.58 -8.18 -1.34
CA GLY A 57 -21.24 -8.80 -2.48
C GLY A 57 -22.59 -9.46 -2.17
N ASN A 58 -23.10 -9.38 -0.94
CA ASN A 58 -24.33 -10.06 -0.53
C ASN A 58 -25.55 -9.13 -0.52
N ALA A 59 -26.72 -9.67 -0.85
CA ALA A 59 -27.97 -8.93 -0.74
C ALA A 59 -28.52 -8.97 0.71
N PRO A 60 -29.17 -7.90 1.21
CA PRO A 60 -29.40 -6.63 0.53
C PRO A 60 -28.17 -5.71 0.54
N HIS A 61 -27.79 -5.19 -0.64
CA HIS A 61 -26.65 -4.28 -0.77
C HIS A 61 -26.93 -2.91 -0.15
N GLN A 62 -25.94 -2.34 0.52
CA GLN A 62 -26.03 -1.03 1.14
C GLN A 62 -24.84 -0.13 0.77
N MET A 63 -25.08 1.17 0.54
CA MET A 63 -23.99 2.12 0.27
C MET A 63 -22.98 2.18 1.42
N SER A 64 -23.42 1.92 2.66
CA SER A 64 -22.56 1.91 3.85
C SER A 64 -21.46 0.85 3.82
N GLU A 65 -21.58 -0.18 2.97
CA GLU A 65 -20.51 -1.17 2.79
C GLU A 65 -19.23 -0.57 2.19
N PHE A 66 -19.33 0.63 1.60
CA PHE A 66 -18.21 1.30 0.94
C PHE A 66 -17.52 2.35 1.81
N TYR A 67 -17.95 2.59 3.06
CA TYR A 67 -17.26 3.55 3.92
C TYR A 67 -15.78 3.19 4.03
N SER A 68 -14.91 4.20 3.88
CA SER A 68 -13.44 4.05 3.90
C SER A 68 -12.83 3.21 2.78
N TYR A 69 -13.63 2.71 1.82
CA TYR A 69 -13.10 1.96 0.68
C TYR A 69 -12.15 2.83 -0.15
N ASP A 70 -10.98 2.29 -0.44
CA ASP A 70 -9.96 2.95 -1.24
C ASP A 70 -9.55 2.02 -2.39
N HIS A 71 -9.91 2.38 -3.61
CA HIS A 71 -9.70 1.50 -4.76
C HIS A 71 -8.21 1.33 -5.09
N ASP A 72 -7.39 2.34 -4.78
CA ASP A 72 -5.94 2.35 -5.01
C ASP A 72 -5.12 1.98 -3.77
N LYS A 73 -5.75 1.48 -2.70
CA LYS A 73 -5.07 1.00 -1.50
C LYS A 73 -4.06 -0.10 -1.80
N VAL A 74 -2.85 0.06 -1.26
CA VAL A 74 -1.79 -0.94 -1.31
C VAL A 74 -1.79 -1.74 -0.01
N SER A 75 -1.71 -3.07 -0.11
CA SER A 75 -1.48 -3.92 1.06
C SER A 75 0.00 -3.86 1.40
N VAL A 76 0.33 -3.56 2.66
CA VAL A 76 1.73 -3.45 3.08
C VAL A 76 2.05 -4.31 4.30
N THR A 77 3.27 -4.83 4.34
CA THR A 77 3.85 -5.58 5.45
C THR A 77 4.86 -4.70 6.17
N ALA A 78 4.78 -4.64 7.50
CA ALA A 78 5.70 -3.85 8.31
C ALA A 78 7.02 -4.61 8.57
N PHE A 79 8.14 -3.89 8.56
CA PHE A 79 9.45 -4.40 8.94
C PHE A 79 10.27 -3.29 9.60
N THR A 80 11.35 -3.66 10.30
CA THR A 80 12.26 -2.68 10.91
C THR A 80 13.56 -2.58 10.10
N ALA A 81 14.07 -1.37 9.92
CA ALA A 81 15.36 -1.13 9.30
C ALA A 81 16.03 0.17 9.80
N ASN A 82 17.28 0.40 9.39
CA ASN A 82 17.95 1.70 9.45
C ASN A 82 18.30 2.19 8.04
N GLY A 83 18.00 3.44 7.72
CA GLY A 83 18.26 4.00 6.39
C GLY A 83 19.53 4.85 6.28
N SER A 84 20.20 4.79 5.13
CA SER A 84 21.29 5.69 4.75
C SER A 84 21.46 5.76 3.23
N PRO A 85 21.97 6.87 2.66
CA PRO A 85 22.35 6.90 1.25
C PRO A 85 23.56 6.01 0.91
N ASN A 86 24.36 5.56 1.88
CA ASN A 86 25.56 4.76 1.65
C ASN A 86 25.52 3.40 2.37
N ASN A 87 25.90 2.32 1.68
CA ASN A 87 25.96 0.97 2.25
C ASN A 87 26.87 0.87 3.50
N SER A 88 28.06 1.48 3.45
CA SER A 88 29.02 1.41 4.56
C SER A 88 28.51 2.03 5.88
N GLN A 89 27.47 2.86 5.83
CA GLN A 89 26.90 3.53 6.99
C GLN A 89 25.79 2.73 7.68
N VAL A 90 25.16 1.78 6.98
CA VAL A 90 24.06 0.96 7.53
C VAL A 90 24.57 -0.34 8.18
N CYS A 91 25.75 -0.80 7.79
CA CYS A 91 26.33 -2.02 8.34
C CYS A 91 26.66 -1.93 9.84
N GLY A 92 26.27 -2.96 10.60
CA GLY A 92 26.46 -3.03 12.05
C GLY A 92 25.37 -2.35 12.88
N ASN A 93 24.45 -1.61 12.26
CA ASN A 93 23.35 -0.97 12.97
C ASN A 93 22.21 -1.96 13.23
N SER A 94 21.64 -1.92 14.43
CA SER A 94 20.46 -2.73 14.76
C SER A 94 19.20 -2.02 14.31
N PRO A 95 18.32 -2.65 13.49
CA PRO A 95 17.08 -2.05 13.01
C PRO A 95 16.21 -1.46 14.13
N ASP A 96 15.80 -0.21 14.01
CA ASP A 96 14.96 0.46 15.02
C ASP A 96 13.81 1.30 14.44
N THR A 97 13.83 1.55 13.13
CA THR A 97 12.82 2.38 12.45
C THR A 97 11.87 1.49 11.68
N THR A 98 10.56 1.71 11.82
CA THR A 98 9.53 0.93 11.12
C THR A 98 9.33 1.46 9.70
N PHE A 99 9.42 0.55 8.73
CA PHE A 99 9.10 0.75 7.33
C PHE A 99 8.02 -0.26 6.91
N TYR A 100 7.49 -0.07 5.70
CA TYR A 100 6.45 -0.91 5.13
C TYR A 100 6.81 -1.30 3.70
N HIS A 101 6.40 -2.46 3.21
CA HIS A 101 6.60 -2.85 1.82
C HIS A 101 5.39 -3.60 1.24
N ASP A 102 5.23 -3.60 -0.08
CA ASP A 102 4.10 -4.25 -0.79
C ASP A 102 4.27 -5.78 -0.98
N GLY A 103 5.40 -6.33 -0.54
CA GLY A 103 5.67 -7.78 -0.53
C GLY A 103 4.91 -8.54 0.56
N SER A 104 4.70 -9.84 0.33
CA SER A 104 3.99 -10.75 1.26
C SER A 104 4.90 -11.41 2.30
N GLY A 105 6.22 -11.34 2.11
CA GLY A 105 7.21 -11.84 3.07
C GLY A 105 7.38 -10.92 4.27
N THR A 106 8.05 -11.39 5.32
CA THR A 106 8.36 -10.57 6.51
C THR A 106 9.43 -9.52 6.26
N LEU A 107 10.26 -9.74 5.23
CA LEU A 107 11.26 -8.80 4.76
C LEU A 107 11.04 -8.56 3.27
N PRO A 108 11.29 -7.34 2.78
CA PRO A 108 11.17 -7.01 1.37
C PRO A 108 12.26 -7.71 0.55
N THR A 109 11.90 -8.08 -0.68
CA THR A 109 12.76 -8.72 -1.68
C THR A 109 12.77 -7.93 -2.98
N THR A 110 13.67 -8.27 -3.91
CA THR A 110 13.80 -7.55 -5.19
C THR A 110 12.46 -7.41 -5.91
N GLY A 111 12.11 -6.17 -6.26
CA GLY A 111 10.85 -5.80 -6.89
C GLY A 111 9.82 -5.20 -5.94
N ASP A 112 9.93 -5.42 -4.62
CA ASP A 112 9.02 -4.84 -3.64
C ASP A 112 9.27 -3.33 -3.48
N THR A 113 8.20 -2.53 -3.40
CA THR A 113 8.26 -1.09 -3.12
C THR A 113 8.24 -0.84 -1.62
N VAL A 114 9.12 0.05 -1.14
CA VAL A 114 9.23 0.38 0.28
C VAL A 114 8.68 1.78 0.59
N TYR A 115 7.94 1.85 1.70
CA TYR A 115 7.21 3.02 2.19
C TYR A 115 7.60 3.35 3.63
N THR A 116 7.41 4.61 4.02
CA THR A 116 7.62 5.12 5.38
C THR A 116 6.33 5.16 6.20
N ASN A 117 5.17 4.89 5.60
CA ASN A 117 3.88 4.91 6.27
C ASN A 117 3.07 3.62 6.00
N SER A 118 2.23 3.24 6.97
CA SER A 118 1.38 2.05 6.89
C SER A 118 0.27 2.15 5.85
N ALA A 119 0.05 3.34 5.28
CA ALA A 119 -0.91 3.55 4.20
C ALA A 119 -0.35 3.19 2.81
N GLY A 120 0.96 2.94 2.68
CA GLY A 120 1.59 2.60 1.39
C GLY A 120 1.58 3.77 0.39
N THR A 121 1.61 5.01 0.87
CA THR A 121 1.50 6.21 0.01
C THR A 121 2.76 7.07 0.01
N THR A 122 3.61 6.97 1.03
CA THR A 122 4.85 7.75 1.14
C THR A 122 6.05 6.85 0.88
N LEU A 123 6.64 6.98 -0.30
CA LEU A 123 7.84 6.26 -0.71
C LEU A 123 9.03 6.53 0.23
N ALA A 124 9.88 5.53 0.45
CA ALA A 124 11.05 5.65 1.32
C ALA A 124 12.23 6.41 0.71
N GLY A 125 12.28 6.52 -0.63
CA GLY A 125 13.40 7.08 -1.38
C GLY A 125 14.50 6.06 -1.66
N ALA A 126 15.44 6.43 -2.54
CA ALA A 126 16.61 5.63 -2.86
C ALA A 126 17.61 5.54 -1.69
N GLY A 127 18.36 4.44 -1.64
CA GLY A 127 19.44 4.27 -0.67
C GLY A 127 19.56 2.83 -0.18
N PHE A 128 20.08 2.67 1.03
CA PHE A 128 20.29 1.38 1.68
C PHE A 128 19.50 1.32 2.97
N LEU A 129 18.81 0.21 3.19
CA LEU A 129 18.16 -0.11 4.46
C LEU A 129 18.82 -1.35 5.06
N ALA A 130 19.37 -1.25 6.27
CA ALA A 130 19.82 -2.42 7.03
C ALA A 130 18.64 -3.06 7.77
N THR A 131 18.27 -4.27 7.37
CA THR A 131 17.22 -5.09 8.01
C THR A 131 17.78 -6.00 9.11
N SER A 132 19.11 -6.02 9.24
CA SER A 132 19.87 -6.69 10.29
C SER A 132 21.23 -6.02 10.46
N THR A 133 21.98 -6.39 11.50
CA THR A 133 23.36 -5.91 11.67
C THR A 133 24.32 -6.43 10.59
N THR A 134 23.94 -7.49 9.86
CA THR A 134 24.79 -8.20 8.89
C THR A 134 24.38 -7.99 7.44
N GLY A 135 23.36 -7.18 7.15
CA GLY A 135 22.90 -6.95 5.78
C GLY A 135 21.53 -6.30 5.67
N GLY A 136 21.07 -6.16 4.43
CA GLY A 136 19.79 -5.54 4.13
C GLY A 136 19.49 -5.41 2.64
N ILE A 137 18.80 -4.34 2.27
CA ILE A 137 18.26 -4.09 0.93
C ILE A 137 18.71 -2.74 0.38
N GLN A 138 18.87 -2.66 -0.93
CA GLN A 138 19.12 -1.43 -1.67
C GLN A 138 17.86 -1.01 -2.44
N LEU A 139 17.45 0.24 -2.26
CA LEU A 139 16.32 0.85 -2.96
C LEU A 139 16.81 1.70 -4.14
N ASN A 140 16.11 1.60 -5.26
CA ASN A 140 16.30 2.49 -6.41
C ASN A 140 15.49 3.81 -6.23
N ASP A 141 15.50 4.67 -7.25
CA ASP A 141 14.80 5.97 -7.22
C ASP A 141 13.28 5.84 -7.08
N ASP A 142 12.71 4.71 -7.49
CA ASP A 142 11.28 4.39 -7.32
C ASP A 142 10.98 3.77 -5.95
N SER A 143 11.98 3.70 -5.05
CA SER A 143 11.91 3.01 -3.75
C SER A 143 11.64 1.51 -3.84
N ALA A 144 11.88 0.91 -5.01
CA ALA A 144 11.80 -0.52 -5.20
C ALA A 144 13.12 -1.17 -4.80
N VAL A 145 13.05 -2.35 -4.17
CA VAL A 145 14.23 -3.15 -3.87
C VAL A 145 14.88 -3.57 -5.18
N SER A 146 16.09 -3.04 -5.40
CA SER A 146 16.92 -3.34 -6.56
C SER A 146 17.88 -4.51 -6.28
N ASN A 147 18.32 -4.65 -5.02
CA ASN A 147 19.26 -5.69 -4.63
C ASN A 147 19.20 -5.96 -3.12
N THR A 148 19.69 -7.13 -2.71
CA THR A 148 20.01 -7.46 -1.32
C THR A 148 21.52 -7.42 -1.12
N TYR A 149 21.99 -6.96 0.04
CA TYR A 149 23.42 -6.94 0.35
C TYR A 149 23.72 -7.61 1.69
N THR A 150 24.94 -8.12 1.80
CA THR A 150 25.53 -8.55 3.06
C THR A 150 26.60 -7.54 3.46
N CYS A 151 26.71 -7.28 4.75
CA CYS A 151 27.79 -6.48 5.29
C CYS A 151 29.04 -7.35 5.34
N GLU A 152 30.12 -6.87 4.74
CA GLU A 152 31.42 -7.51 4.92
C GLU A 152 31.80 -7.40 6.41
N GLU A 153 32.16 -8.52 7.04
CA GLU A 153 32.77 -8.47 8.37
C GLU A 153 34.02 -7.59 8.28
N LYS A 154 34.10 -6.55 9.13
CA LYS A 154 35.36 -5.82 9.30
C LYS A 154 36.40 -6.83 9.76
N LYS A 155 37.34 -7.19 8.87
CA LYS A 155 38.52 -7.97 9.25
C LYS A 155 39.21 -7.22 10.40
N LYS A 156 39.21 -7.86 11.57
CA LYS A 156 39.90 -7.36 12.77
C LYS A 156 41.40 -7.29 12.55
#